data_AF-A0A354CK38-F1
#
_entry.id   AF-A0A354CK38-F1
#
_cell.length_a   1.000
_cell.length_b   1.000
_cell.length_c   1.000
_cell.angle_alpha   90.00
_cell.angle_beta   90.00
_cell.angle_gamma   90.00
#
_symmetry.space_group_name_H-M   'P 1'
#
loop_
_entity.id
_entity.type
_entity.pdbx_description
1 polymer ?
#
loop_
_entity_poly.entity_id
_entity_poly.type
_entity_poly.pdbx_seq_one_letter_code
_entity_poly.pdbx_strand_id
1 'polypeptide(L)' 'LKGACPLKEDIIGDGFDMVIMRELTGGLYFGERHTEEVDGVMTATDTLTYNEEEIRRIAVKAFDIAMKR' A
#
# COMPACT_ATOMS: atom_id res chain seq x y z
N LEU A 1 20.16 -18.37 9.05
CA LEU A 1 19.13 -17.36 8.72
C LEU A 1 19.24 -16.08 9.55
N LYS A 2 19.63 -16.11 10.84
CA LYS A 2 19.78 -14.89 11.67
C LYS A 2 20.69 -13.81 11.04
N GLY A 3 21.81 -14.21 10.43
CA GLY A 3 22.72 -13.29 9.71
C GLY A 3 22.27 -12.85 8.31
N ALA A 4 21.08 -13.24 7.84
CA ALA A 4 20.55 -12.77 6.56
C ALA A 4 19.66 -11.52 6.71
N CYS A 5 19.29 -11.15 7.95
CA CYS A 5 18.50 -9.95 8.18
C CYS A 5 19.42 -8.71 8.17
N PRO A 6 19.10 -7.66 7.41
CA PRO A 6 19.93 -6.46 7.33
C PRO A 6 19.81 -5.53 8.56
N LEU A 7 18.88 -5.80 9.48
CA LEU A 7 18.71 -5.00 10.68
C LEU A 7 19.69 -5.43 11.77
N LYS A 8 20.09 -4.48 12.64
CA LYS A 8 20.90 -4.78 13.82
C LYS A 8 20.18 -5.77 14.73
N GLU A 9 20.93 -6.65 15.38
CA GLU A 9 20.36 -7.66 16.27
C GLU A 9 19.52 -7.05 17.41
N ASP A 10 19.98 -5.93 17.97
CA ASP A 10 19.29 -5.19 19.04
C ASP A 10 17.91 -4.62 18.60
N ILE A 11 17.67 -4.50 17.28
CA ILE A 11 16.38 -4.06 16.73
C ILE A 11 15.44 -5.24 16.51
N ILE A 12 15.98 -6.37 16.05
CA ILE A 12 15.18 -7.55 15.70
C ILE A 12 14.67 -8.26 16.96
N GLY A 13 15.48 -8.31 18.02
CA GLY A 13 15.16 -9.09 19.21
C GLY A 13 14.90 -10.56 18.85
N ASP A 14 13.68 -11.02 19.14
CA ASP A 14 13.23 -12.40 18.90
C ASP A 14 12.70 -12.65 17.46
N GLY A 15 12.63 -11.61 16.63
CA GLY A 15 12.16 -11.68 15.24
C GLY A 15 11.01 -10.72 14.94
N PHE A 16 10.48 -10.81 13.73
CA PHE A 16 9.31 -10.06 13.28
C PHE A 16 8.31 -11.03 12.66
N ASP A 17 7.05 -10.94 13.08
CA ASP A 17 5.95 -11.70 12.50
C ASP A 17 4.81 -10.73 12.15
N MET A 18 4.72 -10.36 10.88
CA MET A 18 3.78 -9.39 10.36
C MET A 18 3.22 -9.81 9.01
N VAL A 19 2.01 -9.34 8.71
CA VAL A 19 1.35 -9.53 7.42
C VAL A 19 0.93 -8.17 6.89
N ILE A 20 1.27 -7.88 5.64
CA ILE A 20 0.88 -6.64 4.96
C ILE A 20 -0.38 -6.92 4.15
N MET A 21 -1.47 -6.24 4.49
CA MET A 21 -2.70 -6.25 3.72
C MET A 21 -2.71 -5.06 2.76
N ARG A 22 -2.70 -5.34 1.45
CA ARG A 22 -2.63 -4.33 0.40
C ARG A 22 -3.84 -4.42 -0.52
N GLU A 23 -4.46 -3.28 -0.79
CA GLU A 23 -5.46 -3.14 -1.85
C GLU A 23 -4.74 -3.14 -3.22
N LEU A 24 -5.22 -3.96 -4.16
CA LEU A 24 -4.54 -4.24 -5.44
C LEU A 24 -5.39 -3.88 -6.67
N THR A 25 -6.57 -3.30 -6.50
CA THR A 25 -7.51 -3.07 -7.62
C THR A 25 -7.95 -1.62 -7.79
N GLY A 26 -7.55 -0.72 -6.90
CA GLY A 26 -7.84 0.71 -6.95
C GLY A 26 -6.62 1.59 -6.68
N GLY A 27 -6.88 2.83 -6.28
CA GLY A 27 -5.84 3.81 -5.98
C GLY A 27 -5.10 4.33 -7.21
N LEU A 28 -3.91 4.92 -6.97
CA LEU A 28 -3.14 5.68 -7.97
C LEU A 28 -2.82 4.90 -9.24
N TYR A 29 -2.69 3.57 -9.12
CA TYR A 29 -2.34 2.73 -10.27
C TYR A 29 -3.46 2.66 -11.32
N PHE A 30 -4.71 2.74 -10.88
CA PHE A 30 -5.90 2.57 -11.72
C PHE A 30 -6.72 3.87 -11.87
N GLY A 31 -6.37 4.93 -11.15
CA GLY A 31 -7.01 6.23 -11.29
C GLY A 31 -6.71 6.88 -12.64
N GLU A 32 -7.55 7.86 -12.98
CA GLU A 32 -7.41 8.63 -14.22
C GLU A 32 -6.05 9.32 -14.29
N ARG A 33 -5.48 9.30 -15.49
CA ARG A 33 -4.18 9.89 -15.79
C ARG A 33 -4.26 10.71 -17.07
N HIS A 34 -3.69 11.90 -16.99
CA HIS A 34 -3.72 12.88 -18.06
C HIS A 34 -2.38 13.62 -18.15
N THR A 35 -1.99 13.95 -19.38
CA THR A 35 -0.77 14.70 -19.65
C THR A 35 -1.09 15.78 -20.68
N GLU A 36 -0.86 17.04 -20.32
CA GLU A 36 -1.22 18.19 -21.14
C GLU A 36 -0.24 19.35 -20.98
N GLU A 37 -0.26 20.27 -21.94
CA GLU A 37 0.48 21.52 -21.86
C GLU A 37 -0.37 22.58 -21.14
N VAL A 38 0.13 23.08 -20.01
CA VAL A 38 -0.49 24.16 -19.22
C VAL A 38 0.49 25.32 -19.20
N ASP A 39 0.06 26.49 -19.67
CA ASP A 39 0.90 27.70 -19.74
C ASP A 39 2.28 27.49 -20.44
N GLY A 40 2.30 26.65 -21.48
CA GLY A 40 3.52 26.33 -22.23
C GLY A 40 4.40 25.24 -21.59
N VAL A 41 3.93 24.59 -20.53
CA VAL A 41 4.69 23.57 -19.79
C VAL A 41 3.97 22.23 -19.82
N MET A 42 4.67 21.19 -20.27
CA MET A 42 4.15 19.83 -20.19
C MET A 42 3.98 19.39 -18.73
N THR A 43 2.74 19.06 -18.37
CA THR A 43 2.30 18.72 -17.03
C THR A 43 1.59 17.37 -17.05
N ALA A 44 1.86 16.51 -16.07
CA ALA A 44 1.21 15.21 -15.91
C ALA A 44 0.47 15.14 -14.57
N THR A 45 -0.72 14.56 -14.57
CA THR A 45 -1.56 14.36 -13.40
C THR A 45 -1.96 12.89 -13.30
N ASP A 46 -1.74 12.30 -12.13
CA ASP A 46 -2.24 10.98 -11.76
C ASP A 46 -3.20 11.11 -10.57
N THR A 47 -4.35 10.44 -10.65
CA THR A 47 -5.41 10.57 -9.63
C THR A 47 -5.39 9.38 -8.66
N LEU A 48 -5.35 9.66 -7.36
CA LEU A 48 -5.52 8.64 -6.31
C LEU A 48 -6.98 8.61 -5.85
N THR A 49 -7.78 7.75 -6.45
CA THR A 49 -9.21 7.61 -6.11
C THR A 49 -9.48 6.33 -5.33
N TYR A 50 -10.30 6.46 -4.30
CA TYR A 50 -10.96 5.35 -3.61
C TYR A 50 -12.38 5.76 -3.23
N ASN A 51 -13.32 4.84 -3.32
CA ASN A 51 -14.62 4.97 -2.67
C ASN A 51 -14.69 4.19 -1.35
N GLU A 52 -15.76 4.40 -0.60
CA GLU A 52 -15.96 3.77 0.71
C GLU A 52 -15.97 2.24 0.64
N GLU A 53 -16.60 1.65 -0.39
CA GLU A 53 -16.71 0.20 -0.54
C GLU A 53 -15.35 -0.45 -0.79
N GLU A 54 -14.50 0.19 -1.58
CA GLU A 54 -13.13 -0.26 -1.88
C GLU A 54 -12.25 -0.27 -0.61
N ILE A 55 -12.40 0.74 0.24
CA ILE A 55 -11.69 0.81 1.52
C ILE A 55 -12.27 -0.21 2.51
N ARG A 56 -13.60 -0.29 2.61
CA ARG A 56 -14.29 -1.16 3.55
C ARG A 56 -13.99 -2.63 3.29
N ARG A 57 -14.00 -3.09 2.04
CA ARG A 57 -13.77 -4.52 1.70
C ARG A 57 -12.39 -5.01 2.15
N ILE A 58 -11.34 -4.21 1.95
CA ILE A 58 -9.97 -4.60 2.31
C ILE A 58 -9.78 -4.52 3.82
N ALA A 59 -10.38 -3.52 4.49
CA ALA A 59 -10.33 -3.39 5.94
C ALA A 59 -10.99 -4.58 6.65
N VAL A 60 -12.18 -5.00 6.23
CA VAL A 60 -12.86 -6.19 6.79
C VAL A 60 -11.98 -7.43 6.66
N LYS A 61 -11.36 -7.66 5.49
CA LYS A 61 -10.44 -8.80 5.30
C LYS A 61 -9.20 -8.71 6.17
N ALA A 62 -8.66 -7.50 6.40
CA ALA A 62 -7.54 -7.32 7.32
C ALA A 62 -7.92 -7.67 8.76
N PHE A 63 -9.10 -7.24 9.24
CA PHE A 63 -9.61 -7.61 10.56
C PHE A 63 -9.85 -9.12 10.69
N ASP A 64 -10.46 -9.76 9.68
CA ASP A 64 -10.69 -11.21 9.67
C ASP A 64 -9.39 -12.02 9.83
N ILE A 65 -8.29 -11.54 9.21
CA ILE A 65 -6.97 -12.18 9.29
C ILE A 65 -6.32 -11.89 10.63
N ALA A 66 -6.40 -10.64 11.12
CA ALA A 66 -5.84 -10.26 12.42
C ALA A 66 -6.43 -11.08 13.56
N MET A 67 -7.73 -11.40 13.52
CA MET A 67 -8.42 -12.22 14.54
C MET A 67 -8.00 -13.70 14.54
N LYS A 68 -7.29 -14.18 13.51
CA LYS A 68 -6.81 -15.57 13.40
C LYS A 68 -5.32 -15.73 13.71
N ARG A 69 -4.66 -14.63 14.11
CA ARG A 69 -3.23 -14.56 14.38
C ARG A 69 -2.97 -14.37 15.86
#